data_AF-G3V4W9-F1
#
_entry.id   AF-G3V4W9-F1
#
_cell.length_a   1.000
_cell.length_b   1.000
_cell.length_c   1.000
_cell.angle_alpha   90.00
_cell.angle_beta   90.00
_cell.angle_gamma   90.00
#
_symmetry.space_group_name_H-M   'P 1'
#
loop_
_entity.id
_entity.type
_entity.pdbx_description
1 polymer ?
#
loop_
_entity_poly.entity_id
_entity_poly.type
_entity_poly.pdbx_seq_one_letter_code
_entity_poly.pdbx_strand_id
1 'polypeptide(L)' 'MGSKKLKRVGLSQELCDRLSRHQILTCQDFLCLSPLELMKVTGLSYRGVHELLCMVSRACAPKMQTAYGIKAQRS' A
#
# COMPACT_ATOMS: atom_id res chain seq x y z
N MET A 1 -7.30 -6.16 7.10
CA MET A 1 -5.93 -5.65 6.83
C MET A 1 -5.79 -4.85 5.52
N GLY A 2 -6.81 -4.77 4.64
CA GLY A 2 -6.73 -3.97 3.39
C GLY A 2 -7.21 -2.51 3.48
N SER A 3 -7.92 -2.12 4.56
CA SER A 3 -8.58 -0.81 4.68
C SER A 3 -7.77 0.24 5.47
N LYS A 4 -6.45 0.02 5.63
CA LYS A 4 -5.59 1.08 6.20
C LYS A 4 -5.49 2.20 5.16
N LYS A 5 -5.94 3.40 5.52
CA LYS A 5 -5.83 4.60 4.68
C LYS A 5 -4.35 4.91 4.44
N LEU A 6 -3.98 5.18 3.18
CA LEU A 6 -2.61 5.54 2.78
C LEU A 6 -2.01 6.70 3.60
N LYS A 7 -2.84 7.59 4.16
CA LYS A 7 -2.43 8.67 5.07
C LYS A 7 -1.65 8.18 6.32
N ARG A 8 -1.85 6.94 6.77
CA ARG A 8 -1.14 6.38 7.94
C ARG A 8 0.22 5.76 7.60
N VAL A 9 0.56 5.63 6.33
CA VAL A 9 1.79 4.94 5.87
C VAL A 9 3.00 5.89 5.85
N GLY A 10 2.80 7.19 6.13
CA GLY A 10 3.89 8.18 6.13
C GLY A 10 4.30 8.64 4.74
N LEU A 11 3.42 8.47 3.74
CA LEU A 11 3.64 9.00 2.40
C LEU A 11 3.59 10.53 2.39
N SER A 12 4.39 11.14 1.50
CA SER A 12 4.36 12.58 1.27
C SER A 12 2.95 13.03 0.89
N GLN A 13 2.51 14.14 1.48
CA GLN A 13 1.12 14.62 1.39
C GLN A 13 0.70 14.92 -0.06
N GLU A 14 1.66 15.34 -0.89
CA GLU A 14 1.46 15.57 -2.33
C GLU A 14 1.18 14.28 -3.11
N LEU A 15 1.88 13.18 -2.78
CA LEU A 15 1.63 11.88 -3.38
C LEU A 15 0.29 11.30 -2.94
N CYS A 16 -0.08 11.52 -1.67
CA CYS A 16 -1.39 11.12 -1.16
C CYS A 16 -2.53 11.87 -1.86
N ASP A 17 -2.35 13.15 -2.17
CA ASP A 17 -3.35 13.95 -2.90
C ASP A 17 -3.50 13.46 -4.35
N ARG A 18 -2.39 13.22 -5.06
CA ARG A 18 -2.41 12.64 -6.41
C ARG A 18 -3.10 11.28 -6.44
N LEU A 19 -2.75 10.38 -5.53
CA LEU A 19 -3.39 9.06 -5.41
C LEU A 19 -4.89 9.19 -5.11
N SER A 20 -5.28 10.15 -4.25
CA SER A 20 -6.69 10.41 -3.93
C SER A 20 -7.49 10.91 -5.12
N ARG A 21 -6.90 11.71 -6.02
CA ARG A 21 -7.54 12.15 -7.27
C ARG A 21 -7.83 10.99 -8.22
N HIS A 22 -6.99 9.95 -8.18
CA HIS A 22 -7.16 8.71 -8.94
C HIS A 22 -7.99 7.64 -8.20
N GLN A 23 -8.68 8.01 -7.11
CA GLN A 23 -9.49 7.11 -6.27
C GLN A 23 -8.71 5.99 -5.54
N ILE A 24 -7.39 6.10 -5.44
CA ILE A 24 -6.56 5.12 -4.73
C ILE A 24 -6.51 5.51 -3.26
N LEU A 25 -7.50 5.03 -2.50
CA LEU A 25 -7.70 5.41 -1.09
C LEU A 25 -7.19 4.36 -0.11
N THR A 26 -7.15 3.09 -0.52
CA THR A 26 -6.69 1.99 0.31
C THR A 26 -5.33 1.47 -0.14
N CYS A 27 -4.55 0.94 0.81
CA CYS A 27 -3.31 0.26 0.46
C CYS A 27 -3.56 -1.00 -0.39
N GLN A 28 -4.76 -1.58 -0.33
CA GLN A 28 -5.13 -2.71 -1.18
C GLN A 28 -5.26 -2.27 -2.65
N ASP A 29 -5.94 -1.16 -2.91
CA ASP A 29 -6.04 -0.60 -4.27
C ASP A 29 -4.66 -0.25 -4.82
N PHE A 30 -3.78 0.31 -3.97
CA PHE A 30 -2.40 0.62 -4.36
C PHE A 30 -1.60 -0.64 -4.74
N LEU A 31 -1.73 -1.72 -3.97
CA LEU A 31 -1.02 -2.98 -4.21
C LEU A 31 -1.60 -3.78 -5.39
N CYS A 32 -2.84 -3.52 -5.78
CA CYS A 32 -3.47 -4.12 -6.95
C CYS A 32 -3.09 -3.45 -8.28
N LEU A 33 -2.46 -2.27 -8.24
CA LEU A 33 -2.04 -1.54 -9.44
C LEU A 33 -0.73 -2.09 -10.02
N SER A 34 -0.62 -2.04 -11.35
CA SER A 34 0.63 -2.34 -12.04
C SER A 34 1.67 -1.23 -11.80
N PRO A 35 2.98 -1.57 -11.75
CA PRO A 35 4.05 -0.57 -11.57
C PRO A 35 4.02 0.55 -12.61
N LEU A 36 3.61 0.26 -13.84
CA LEU A 36 3.47 1.25 -14.92
C LEU A 36 2.34 2.26 -14.65
N GLU A 37 1.21 1.81 -14.10
CA GLU A 37 0.11 2.69 -13.71
C GLU A 37 0.51 3.56 -12.53
N LEU A 38 1.26 3.01 -11.57
CA LEU A 38 1.83 3.79 -10.48
C LEU A 38 2.83 4.83 -10.97
N MET A 39 3.68 4.51 -11.95
CA MET A 39 4.59 5.47 -12.57
C MET A 39 3.83 6.61 -13.26
N LYS A 40 2.74 6.32 -13.97
CA LYS A 40 1.89 7.35 -14.59
C LYS A 40 1.23 8.27 -13.55
N VAL A 41 0.72 7.72 -12.46
CA VAL A 41 0.00 8.47 -11.42
C VAL A 41 0.95 9.29 -10.53
N THR A 42 2.08 8.70 -10.15
CA THR A 42 3.05 9.36 -9.25
C THR A 42 4.05 10.24 -9.99
N GLY A 43 4.28 10.02 -11.29
CA GLY A 43 5.31 10.73 -12.06
C GLY A 43 6.74 10.43 -11.60
N LEU A 44 6.94 9.36 -10.82
CA LEU A 44 8.23 8.97 -10.27
C LEU A 44 8.97 8.02 -11.21
N SER A 45 10.30 7.98 -11.05
CA SER A 45 11.14 6.97 -11.69
C SER A 45 10.81 5.57 -11.17
N TYR A 46 11.18 4.53 -11.93
CA TYR A 46 10.96 3.14 -11.53
C TYR A 46 11.50 2.82 -10.13
N ARG A 47 12.69 3.33 -9.78
CA ARG A 47 13.26 3.20 -8.43
C ARG A 47 12.37 3.83 -7.36
N GLY A 48 11.91 5.06 -7.58
CA GLY A 48 11.03 5.75 -6.64
C GLY A 48 9.71 5.02 -6.42
N VAL A 49 9.11 4.48 -7.49
CA VAL A 49 7.89 3.66 -7.38
C VAL A 49 8.14 2.35 -6.64
N HIS A 50 9.28 1.70 -6.90
CA HIS A 50 9.64 0.45 -6.22
C HIS A 50 9.89 0.65 -4.72
N GLU A 51 10.56 1.73 -4.33
CA GLU A 51 10.74 2.10 -2.91
C GLU A 51 9.40 2.38 -2.23
N LEU A 52 8.49 3.08 -2.92
CA LEU A 52 7.14 3.34 -2.43
C LEU A 52 6.36 2.04 -2.21
N LEU A 53 6.40 1.12 -3.17
CA LEU A 53 5.79 -0.21 -3.06
C LEU A 53 6.33 -0.98 -1.87
N CYS A 54 7.65 -0.98 -1.67
CA CYS A 54 8.28 -1.61 -0.51
C CYS A 54 7.81 -1.00 0.81
N MET A 55 7.71 0.32 0.90
CA MET A 55 7.25 1.02 2.10
C MET A 55 5.79 0.67 2.43
N VAL A 56 4.90 0.75 1.43
CA VAL A 56 3.48 0.42 1.58
C VAL A 56 3.29 -1.06 1.94
N SER A 57 4.01 -1.95 1.26
CA SER A 57 3.97 -3.40 1.54
C SER A 57 4.37 -3.70 2.99
N ARG A 58 5.47 -3.12 3.48
CA ARG A 58 5.92 -3.28 4.87
C ARG A 58 4.92 -2.75 5.89
N ALA A 59 4.27 -1.62 5.61
CA ALA A 59 3.25 -1.05 6.49
C ALA A 59 1.95 -1.89 6.52
N CYS A 60 1.68 -2.62 5.44
CA CYS A 60 0.52 -3.49 5.31
C CYS A 60 0.75 -4.91 5.83
N ALA A 61 1.99 -5.39 5.75
CA ALA A 61 2.35 -6.75 6.14
C ALA A 61 1.98 -7.01 7.61
N PRO A 62 1.17 -8.05 7.90
CA PRO A 62 0.93 -8.48 9.27
C PRO A 62 2.24 -9.03 9.88
N LYS A 63 2.34 -8.98 11.20
CA LYS A 63 3.38 -9.76 11.92
C LYS A 63 3.17 -11.25 11.62
N MET A 64 4.26 -12.00 11.54
CA MET A 64 4.23 -13.45 11.27
C MET A 64 3.20 -14.13 12.18
N GLN A 65 2.18 -14.75 11.57
CA GLN A 65 1.16 -15.53 12.26
C GLN A 65 1.20 -16.95 11.73
N THR A 66 1.21 -17.92 12.64
CA THR A 66 1.14 -19.34 12.30
C THR A 66 -0.29 -19.72 11.92
N ALA A 67 -0.44 -20.73 11.05
CA ALA A 67 -1.74 -21.27 10.70
C ALA A 67 -2.56 -21.71 11.94
N TYR A 68 -1.87 -22.22 12.97
CA TYR A 68 -2.46 -22.52 14.27
C TYR A 68 -3.04 -21.28 14.96
N GLY A 69 -2.29 -20.18 14.99
CA GLY A 69 -2.75 -18.91 15.57
C GLY A 69 -3.99 -18.36 14.85
N ILE A 70 -4.04 -18.48 13.53
CA ILE A 70 -5.19 -18.08 12.72
C ILE A 70 -6.42 -18.96 13.02
N LYS A 71 -6.21 -20.27 13.23
CA LYS A 71 -7.29 -21.21 13.60
C LYS A 71 -7.82 -20.95 15.00
N ALA A 72 -6.94 -20.75 15.98
CA ALA A 72 -7.30 -20.50 17.38
C ALA A 72 -8.07 -19.19 17.59
N GLN A 73 -7.86 -18.18 16.73
CA GLN A 73 -8.55 -16.89 16.81
C GLN A 73 -9.96 -16.89 16.21
N ARG A 74 -10.32 -17.97 15.49
CA ARG A 74 -11.64 -18.16 14.83
C ARG A 74 -12.60 -19.04 15.62
N SER A 75 -12.14 -19.72 16.67
CA SER A 75 -12.95 -20.54 17.59
C SER A 75 -13.33 -19.73 18.82
#